data_AF-A0A9Q3IPX8-F1
#
_entry.id   AF-A0A9Q3IPX8-F1
#
_cell.length_a   1.000
_cell.length_b   1.000
_cell.length_c   1.000
_cell.angle_alpha   90.00
_cell.angle_beta   90.00
_cell.angle_gamma   90.00
#
_symmetry.space_group_name_H-M   'P 1'
#
loop_
_entity.id
_entity.type
_entity.pdbx_description
1 polymer ?
#
loop_
_entity_poly.entity_id
_entity_poly.type
_entity_poly.pdbx_seq_one_letter_code
_entity_poly.pdbx_strand_id
1 'polypeptide(L)'
;MGLGKTIQVIALIATSKERLITNPQRSTPTIIICPPCLITNWKSEISKHAQARALQAQIYHGLTRHPLSKAGILKCFIMITSYNTITLEFKQTRTSTSFIFKINWHCIALDEAQWVSNL
;
A
#
# COMPACT_ATOMS: atom_id res chain seq x y z
N MET A 1 0.31 -15.09 13.80
CA MET A 1 -0.89 -15.85 14.23
C MET A 1 -1.83 -16.05 13.05
N GLY A 2 -2.10 -17.31 12.67
CA GLY A 2 -2.77 -17.74 11.43
C GLY A 2 -4.29 -17.54 11.36
N LEU A 3 -4.82 -16.46 11.95
CA LEU A 3 -6.26 -16.15 11.98
C LEU A 3 -6.78 -15.51 10.68
N GLY A 4 -5.97 -15.46 9.62
CA GLY A 4 -6.40 -14.90 8.34
C GLY A 4 -6.53 -13.37 8.30
N LYS A 5 -5.82 -12.63 9.14
CA LYS A 5 -5.86 -11.14 9.12
C LYS A 5 -5.50 -10.58 7.74
N THR A 6 -4.50 -11.15 7.09
CA THR A 6 -4.08 -10.76 5.74
C THR A 6 -5.22 -10.89 4.73
N ILE A 7 -5.92 -12.03 4.71
CA ILE A 7 -7.03 -12.25 3.78
C ILE A 7 -8.23 -11.33 4.09
N GLN A 8 -8.49 -11.04 5.36
CA GLN A 8 -9.52 -10.07 5.77
C GLN A 8 -9.22 -8.66 5.26
N VAL A 9 -7.96 -8.21 5.36
CA VAL A 9 -7.54 -6.91 4.82
C VAL A 9 -7.64 -6.90 3.30
N ILE A 10 -7.22 -7.97 2.61
CA ILE A 10 -7.37 -8.08 1.15
C ILE A 10 -8.85 -7.99 0.74
N ALA A 11 -9.75 -8.69 1.45
CA ALA A 11 -11.18 -8.64 1.20
C ALA A 11 -11.78 -7.24 1.43
N LEU A 12 -11.33 -6.53 2.46
CA LEU A 12 -11.71 -5.14 2.71
C LEU A 12 -11.29 -4.25 1.55
N ILE A 13 -10.04 -4.34 1.10
CA ILE A 13 -9.50 -3.54 0.00
C ILE A 13 -10.26 -3.81 -1.30
N ALA A 14 -10.57 -5.07 -1.59
CA ALA A 14 -11.37 -5.47 -2.74
C ALA A 14 -12.77 -4.85 -2.73
N THR A 15 -13.46 -4.94 -1.60
CA THR A 15 -14.81 -4.38 -1.43
C THR A 15 -14.79 -2.85 -1.55
N SER A 16 -13.75 -2.19 -1.03
CA SER A 16 -13.56 -0.76 -1.21
C SER A 16 -13.34 -0.37 -2.67
N LYS A 17 -12.51 -1.10 -3.42
CA LYS A 17 -12.27 -0.84 -4.85
C LYS A 17 -13.57 -0.88 -5.66
N GLU A 18 -14.39 -1.90 -5.46
CA GLU A 18 -15.69 -2.04 -6.17
C GLU A 18 -16.59 -0.82 -5.92
N ARG A 19 -16.66 -0.32 -4.68
CA ARG A 19 -17.41 0.90 -4.36
C ARG A 19 -16.80 2.15 -5.02
N LEU A 20 -15.48 2.27 -5.05
CA LEU A 20 -14.79 3.42 -5.64
C LEU A 20 -14.86 3.45 -7.17
N ILE A 21 -14.97 2.31 -7.85
CA ILE A 21 -15.23 2.26 -9.30
C ILE A 21 -16.54 2.96 -9.66
N THR A 22 -17.57 2.85 -8.81
CA THR A 22 -18.86 3.54 -9.04
C THR A 22 -18.78 5.05 -8.83
N ASN A 23 -17.71 5.57 -8.22
CA ASN A 23 -17.45 7.00 -8.06
C ASN A 23 -15.98 7.35 -8.37
N PRO A 24 -15.63 7.50 -9.67
CA PRO A 24 -14.25 7.67 -10.13
C PRO A 24 -13.53 8.89 -9.52
N GLN A 25 -14.28 9.95 -9.17
CA GLN A 25 -13.76 11.16 -8.52
C GLN A 25 -13.22 10.90 -7.11
N ARG A 26 -13.55 9.75 -6.50
CA ARG A 26 -13.09 9.33 -5.18
C ARG A 26 -12.14 8.14 -5.21
N SER A 27 -11.68 7.69 -6.38
CA SER A 27 -10.78 6.54 -6.49
C SER A 27 -9.39 6.86 -5.93
N THR A 28 -9.23 6.70 -4.61
CA THR A 28 -7.98 6.85 -3.88
C THR A 28 -7.36 5.47 -3.59
N PRO A 29 -6.02 5.35 -3.62
CA PRO A 29 -5.35 4.07 -3.45
C PRO A 29 -5.24 3.68 -1.95
N THR A 30 -4.89 2.42 -1.69
CA THR A 30 -4.54 1.89 -0.37
C THR A 30 -3.02 1.70 -0.26
N ILE A 31 -2.46 2.01 0.91
CA ILE A 31 -1.07 1.70 1.25
C ILE A 31 -1.02 0.67 2.38
N ILE A 32 -0.15 -0.32 2.21
CA ILE A 32 0.17 -1.33 3.21
C ILE A 32 1.59 -1.07 3.67
N ILE A 33 1.77 -0.90 4.97
CA ILE A 33 3.06 -0.65 5.61
C ILE A 33 3.36 -1.86 6.50
N CYS A 34 4.45 -2.57 6.20
CA CYS A 34 4.81 -3.80 6.91
C CYS A 34 6.33 -3.91 7.13
N PRO A 35 6.80 -4.81 8.00
CA PRO A 35 8.20 -5.20 8.05
C PRO A 35 8.75 -5.60 6.66
N PRO A 36 10.02 -5.30 6.32
CA PRO A 36 10.58 -5.59 5.00
C PRO A 36 10.47 -7.07 4.58
N CYS A 37 10.58 -8.00 5.53
CA CYS A 37 10.45 -9.43 5.29
C CYS A 37 9.03 -9.86 4.85
N LEU A 38 8.01 -9.04 5.12
CA LEU A 38 6.61 -9.35 4.78
C LEU A 38 6.15 -8.74 3.44
N ILE A 39 6.96 -7.89 2.81
CA ILE A 39 6.60 -7.20 1.56
C ILE A 39 6.26 -8.19 0.44
N THR A 40 7.13 -9.18 0.22
CA THR A 40 6.95 -10.19 -0.82
C THR A 40 5.77 -11.10 -0.50
N ASN A 41 5.56 -11.42 0.78
CA ASN A 41 4.43 -12.20 1.25
C ASN A 41 3.10 -11.48 0.95
N TRP A 42 2.98 -10.19 1.29
CA TRP A 42 1.81 -9.38 0.96
C TRP A 42 1.52 -9.36 -0.54
N LYS A 43 2.55 -9.16 -1.37
CA LYS A 43 2.38 -9.18 -2.83
C LYS A 43 1.89 -10.54 -3.33
N SER A 44 2.41 -11.64 -2.79
CA SER A 44 2.00 -13.01 -3.12
C SER A 44 0.54 -13.24 -2.73
N GLU A 45 0.17 -12.91 -1.50
CA GLU A 45 -1.18 -13.09 -0.97
C GLU A 45 -2.24 -12.27 -1.74
N ILE A 46 -1.92 -11.02 -2.11
CA ILE A 46 -2.79 -10.20 -2.96
C ILE A 46 -2.92 -10.82 -4.35
N SER A 47 -1.81 -11.25 -4.95
CA SER A 47 -1.84 -11.87 -6.27
C SER A 47 -2.68 -13.16 -6.24
N LYS A 48 -2.54 -13.98 -5.21
CA LYS A 48 -3.28 -15.23 -5.04
C LYS A 48 -4.79 -15.00 -4.85
N HIS A 49 -5.18 -14.05 -4.01
CA HIS A 49 -6.58 -13.91 -3.57
C HIS A 49 -7.37 -12.83 -4.31
N ALA A 50 -6.70 -11.95 -5.07
CA ALA A 50 -7.33 -10.79 -5.67
C ALA A 50 -7.10 -10.65 -7.20
N GLN A 51 -6.52 -11.66 -7.85
CA GLN A 51 -6.33 -11.71 -9.31
C GLN A 51 -7.66 -11.59 -10.07
N ALA A 52 -8.70 -12.30 -9.62
CA ALA A 52 -10.03 -12.25 -10.24
C ALA A 52 -10.71 -10.86 -10.16
N ARG A 53 -10.28 -10.00 -9.23
CA ARG A 53 -10.81 -8.63 -9.04
C ARG A 53 -9.91 -7.55 -9.64
N ALA A 54 -8.94 -7.95 -10.47
CA ALA A 54 -7.95 -7.08 -11.09
C ALA A 54 -7.25 -6.15 -10.09
N LEU A 55 -7.07 -6.58 -8.84
CA LEU A 55 -6.31 -5.83 -7.84
C LEU A 55 -4.83 -6.08 -8.09
N GLN A 56 -4.10 -5.02 -8.41
CA GLN A 56 -2.66 -5.08 -8.60
C GLN A 56 -1.97 -4.46 -7.38
N ALA A 57 -0.82 -4.99 -6.99
CA ALA A 57 -0.02 -4.41 -5.92
C ALA A 57 1.35 -4.03 -6.46
N GLN A 58 1.77 -2.79 -6.16
CA GLN A 58 3.13 -2.35 -6.43
C GLN A 58 3.94 -2.24 -5.15
N ILE A 59 5.16 -2.75 -5.22
CA ILE A 59 6.12 -2.62 -4.13
C ILE A 59 6.81 -1.27 -4.30
N TYR A 60 6.84 -0.51 -3.22
CA TYR A 60 7.61 0.71 -3.09
C TYR A 60 8.67 0.50 -2.01
N HIS A 61 9.79 -0.12 -2.39
CA HIS A 61 10.88 -0.43 -1.47
C HIS A 61 12.22 -0.62 -2.20
N GLY A 62 13.35 -0.31 -1.55
CA GLY A 62 14.68 -0.51 -2.13
C GLY A 62 14.89 0.19 -3.49
N LEU A 63 15.44 -0.53 -4.48
CA LEU A 63 15.71 -0.05 -5.84
C LEU A 63 14.43 0.15 -6.68
N THR A 64 13.29 -0.42 -6.27
CA THR A 64 12.00 -0.24 -6.96
C THR A 64 11.32 1.10 -6.64
N ARG A 65 12.01 1.99 -5.91
CA ARG A 65 11.54 3.36 -5.59
C ARG A 65 11.63 4.34 -6.76
N HIS A 66 12.24 3.95 -7.89
CA HIS A 66 12.27 4.76 -9.13
C HIS A 66 10.86 5.24 -9.52
N PRO A 67 10.73 6.44 -10.11
CA PRO A 67 9.63 7.35 -9.79
C PRO A 67 8.30 6.74 -10.22
N LEU A 68 7.60 6.15 -9.24
CA LEU A 68 6.20 5.83 -9.39
C LEU A 68 5.47 7.16 -9.48
N SER A 69 5.03 7.51 -10.68
CA SER A 69 4.20 8.68 -10.88
C SER A 69 2.87 8.50 -10.14
N LYS A 70 2.23 9.61 -9.78
CA LYS A 70 0.86 9.60 -9.24
C LYS A 70 -0.09 8.75 -10.07
N ALA A 71 0.03 8.86 -11.39
CA ALA A 71 -0.76 8.08 -12.33
C ALA A 71 -0.50 6.57 -12.23
N GLY A 72 0.75 6.15 -12.01
CA GLY A 72 1.09 4.73 -11.83
C GLY A 72 0.45 4.10 -10.60
N ILE A 73 0.45 4.84 -9.49
CA ILE A 73 -0.11 4.35 -8.22
C ILE A 73 -1.64 4.33 -8.25
N LEU A 74 -2.26 5.35 -8.85
CA LEU A 74 -3.71 5.36 -9.06
C LEU A 74 -4.19 4.19 -9.92
N LYS A 75 -3.38 3.74 -10.89
CA LYS A 75 -3.69 2.54 -11.69
C LYS A 75 -3.60 1.25 -10.90
N CYS A 76 -2.62 1.13 -10.00
CA CYS A 76 -2.39 -0.11 -9.27
C CYS A 76 -3.33 -0.27 -8.08
N PHE A 77 -3.83 0.83 -7.50
CA PHE A 77 -4.73 0.83 -6.35
C PHE A 77 -4.08 0.39 -5.03
N ILE A 78 -3.16 -0.59 -5.00
CA ILE A 78 -2.43 -1.00 -3.80
C ILE A 78 -0.93 -0.68 -3.92
N MET A 79 -0.39 -0.02 -2.90
CA MET A 79 1.04 0.13 -2.67
C MET A 79 1.45 -0.66 -1.42
N ILE A 80 2.59 -1.37 -1.48
CA ILE A 80 3.20 -2.05 -0.33
C ILE A 80 4.57 -1.42 -0.07
N THR A 81 4.82 -1.01 1.16
CA THR A 81 6.07 -0.38 1.58
C THR A 81 6.47 -0.83 2.98
N SER A 82 7.64 -0.38 3.45
CA SER A 82 8.08 -0.62 4.82
C SER A 82 8.09 0.64 5.68
N TYR A 83 8.04 0.44 6.99
CA TYR A 83 8.17 1.51 7.98
C TYR A 83 9.41 2.37 7.74
N ASN A 84 10.59 1.77 7.54
CA ASN A 84 11.82 2.50 7.23
C ASN A 84 11.72 3.35 5.96
N THR A 85 10.98 2.85 4.94
CA THR A 85 10.78 3.60 3.70
C THR A 85 9.92 4.83 3.94
N ILE A 86 8.82 4.69 4.69
CA ILE A 86 7.97 5.81 5.11
C ILE A 86 8.75 6.84 5.92
N THR A 87 9.59 6.42 6.86
CA THR A 87 10.42 7.32 7.66
C THR A 87 11.42 8.11 6.81
N LEU A 88 12.02 7.48 5.80
CA LEU A 88 12.93 8.15 4.85
C LEU A 88 12.17 9.16 3.97
N GLU A 89 11.02 8.76 3.44
CA GLU A 89 10.13 9.63 2.67
C GLU A 89 9.68 10.84 3.50
N PHE A 90 9.41 10.65 4.80
CA PHE A 90 9.01 11.73 5.69
C PHE A 90 10.12 12.76 5.83
N LYS A 91 11.39 12.34 5.95
CA LYS A 91 12.54 13.27 6.00
C LYS A 91 12.67 14.08 4.71
N GLN A 92 12.31 13.50 3.56
CA GLN A 92 12.33 14.14 2.24
C GLN A 92 11.13 15.06 1.97
N THR A 93 10.13 15.10 2.85
CA THR A 93 9.03 16.09 2.73
C THR A 93 9.57 17.52 2.82
N ARG A 94 10.63 17.75 3.61
CA ARG A 94 11.31 19.04 3.74
C ARG A 94 11.93 19.53 2.43
N THR A 95 12.34 18.61 1.56
CA THR A 95 12.90 18.91 0.24
C THR A 95 11.85 18.87 -0.87
N SER A 96 10.56 18.74 -0.52
CA SER A 96 9.41 18.67 -1.45
C SER A 96 9.43 17.53 -2.47
N THR A 97 10.33 16.56 -2.33
CA THR A 97 10.49 15.44 -3.27
C THR A 97 9.63 14.24 -2.93
N SER A 98 9.13 14.13 -1.68
CA SER A 98 8.33 12.98 -1.29
C SER A 98 6.95 12.99 -1.94
N PHE A 99 6.67 11.91 -2.67
CA PHE A 99 5.42 11.72 -3.38
C PHE A 99 4.34 11.07 -2.51
N ILE A 100 4.73 10.13 -1.63
CA ILE A 100 3.80 9.35 -0.79
C ILE A 100 2.92 10.21 0.11
N PHE A 101 3.48 11.29 0.67
CA PHE A 101 2.77 12.20 1.57
C PHE A 101 1.87 13.23 0.85
N LYS A 102 1.90 13.26 -0.49
CA LYS A 102 1.02 14.11 -1.32
C LYS A 102 -0.20 13.37 -1.86
N ILE A 103 -0.32 12.07 -1.58
CA ILE A 103 -1.45 11.24 -2.00
C ILE A 103 -2.48 11.22 -0.87
N ASN A 104 -3.75 11.39 -1.23
CA ASN A 104 -4.85 11.06 -0.34
C ASN A 104 -5.09 9.54 -0.39
N TRP A 105 -4.77 8.83 0.69
CA TRP A 105 -4.93 7.38 0.79
C TRP A 105 -6.34 7.04 1.26
N HIS A 106 -7.01 6.09 0.59
CA HIS A 106 -8.29 5.57 1.03
C HIS A 106 -8.16 4.80 2.35
N CYS A 107 -7.09 4.02 2.46
CA CYS A 107 -6.81 3.17 3.60
C CYS A 107 -5.29 3.09 3.80
N ILE A 108 -4.89 3.12 5.07
CA ILE A 108 -3.51 2.86 5.52
C ILE A 108 -3.59 1.61 6.39
N ALA A 109 -3.06 0.49 5.89
CA ALA A 109 -3.00 -0.76 6.64
C ALA A 109 -1.60 -0.91 7.24
N LEU A 110 -1.53 -0.96 8.57
CA LEU A 110 -0.30 -1.18 9.33
C LEU A 110 -0.22 -2.64 9.75
N ASP A 111 0.74 -3.37 9.22
CA ASP A 111 1.02 -4.74 9.63
C ASP A 111 2.12 -4.76 10.70
N GLU A 112 1.97 -5.63 11.70
CA GLU A 112 2.83 -5.66 12.90
C GLU A 112 3.01 -4.25 13.51
N ALA A 113 1.91 -3.56 13.79
CA ALA A 113 1.89 -2.14 14.18
C ALA A 113 2.68 -1.81 15.46
N GLN A 114 3.04 -2.79 16.28
CA GLN A 114 3.97 -2.62 17.41
C GLN A 114 5.36 -2.12 16.99
N TRP A 115 5.70 -2.18 15.70
CA TRP A 115 6.91 -1.54 15.18
C TRP A 115 6.85 -0.01 15.24
N VAL A 116 5.64 0.57 15.25
CA VAL A 116 5.43 2.03 15.33
C VAL A 116 5.72 2.57 16.74
N SER A 117 5.44 1.80 17.78
CA SER A 117 5.72 2.22 19.16
C SER A 117 7.21 2.27 19.49
N ASN A 118 8.07 1.68 18.65
CA ASN A 118 9.53 1.61 18.83
C ASN A 118 10.30 2.51 17.85
N LEU A 119 9.60 3.41 17.14
CA LEU A 119 10.16 4.30 16.11
C LEU A 119 10.51 5.70 16.64
#